data_AF-A0A7C9DIM3-F1
#
_entry.id   AF-A0A7C9DIM3-F1
#
_cell.length_a   1.000
_cell.length_b   1.000
_cell.length_c   1.000
_cell.angle_alpha   90.00
_cell.angle_beta   90.00
_cell.angle_gamma   90.00
#
_symmetry.space_group_name_H-M   'P 1'
#
loop_
_entity.id
_entity.type
_entity.pdbx_description
1 polymer ?
#
loop_
_entity_poly.entity_id
_entity_poly.type
_entity_poly.pdbx_seq_one_letter_code
_entity_poly.pdbx_strand_id
1 'polypeptide(L)'
;MEMEKKLFEAAIEGSVSTLKTLIQKDPLILDRITSLTFFHETPLHVAVLRGHLEFTRALLSHNPQLATESADSLGRLPLHLAAAKGHLEIVRDLIRVCPGACLARDKDGMTPLHVAVVKGARVEVVSELTRSSPESTRLRVDGGETVHHSCVRYNNLEALKVLVDELPVGENDNINLLNARDDDGNTIFHLATLHKHLEVPSKF
;
A
#
# COMPACT_ATOMS: atom_id res chain seq x y z
N MET A 1 18.56 13.07 -19.11
CA MET A 1 17.28 13.53 -19.68
C MET A 1 16.70 12.58 -20.73
N GLU A 2 17.30 12.40 -21.93
CA GLU A 2 16.69 11.55 -22.98
C GLU A 2 16.61 10.05 -22.59
N MET A 3 17.65 9.51 -21.96
CA MET A 3 17.67 8.09 -21.54
C MET A 3 16.68 7.82 -20.40
N GLU A 4 16.59 8.75 -19.44
CA GLU A 4 15.62 8.67 -18.35
C GLU A 4 14.19 8.77 -18.87
N LYS A 5 13.92 9.68 -19.83
CA LYS A 5 12.61 9.76 -20.48
C LYS A 5 12.20 8.43 -21.12
N LYS A 6 13.11 7.76 -21.83
CA LYS A 6 12.88 6.42 -22.39
C LYS A 6 12.65 5.36 -21.32
N LEU A 7 13.29 5.49 -20.17
CA LEU A 7 13.04 4.60 -19.03
C LEU A 7 11.61 4.79 -18.49
N PHE A 8 11.12 6.03 -18.40
CA PHE A 8 9.73 6.31 -18.05
C PHE A 8 8.75 5.81 -19.11
N GLU A 9 9.03 5.99 -20.40
CA GLU A 9 8.21 5.42 -21.49
C GLU A 9 8.17 3.89 -21.39
N ALA A 10 9.31 3.24 -21.17
CA ALA A 10 9.39 1.80 -20.95
C ALA A 10 8.56 1.36 -19.73
N ALA A 11 8.55 2.14 -18.64
CA ALA A 11 7.72 1.87 -17.47
C ALA A 11 6.22 2.12 -17.72
N ILE A 12 5.87 3.06 -18.60
CA ILE A 12 4.48 3.28 -19.04
C ILE A 12 3.99 2.07 -19.85
N GLU A 13 4.84 1.55 -20.74
CA GLU A 13 4.53 0.44 -21.64
C GLU A 13 4.69 -0.94 -20.98
N GLY A 14 5.47 -1.03 -19.89
CA GLY A 14 5.86 -2.30 -19.28
C GLY A 14 6.94 -3.06 -20.07
N SER A 15 7.71 -2.36 -20.91
CA SER A 15 8.68 -2.97 -21.83
C SER A 15 9.97 -3.40 -21.14
N VAL A 16 10.03 -4.66 -20.70
CA VAL A 16 11.23 -5.27 -20.10
C VAL A 16 12.40 -5.33 -21.07
N SER A 17 12.14 -5.51 -22.37
CA SER A 17 13.19 -5.51 -23.40
C SER A 17 13.86 -4.13 -23.48
N THR A 18 13.07 -3.06 -23.54
CA THR A 18 13.59 -1.68 -23.53
C THR A 18 14.37 -1.42 -22.26
N LEU A 19 13.86 -1.80 -21.08
CA LEU A 19 14.58 -1.68 -19.81
C LEU A 19 15.96 -2.35 -19.86
N LYS A 20 16.02 -3.61 -20.31
CA LYS A 20 17.29 -4.35 -20.44
C LYS A 20 18.25 -3.65 -21.39
N THR A 21 17.78 -3.15 -22.52
CA THR A 21 18.62 -2.40 -23.48
C THR A 21 19.13 -1.09 -22.87
N LEU A 22 18.33 -0.39 -22.08
CA LEU A 22 18.75 0.84 -21.40
C LEU A 22 19.82 0.55 -20.35
N ILE A 23 19.64 -0.49 -19.52
CA ILE A 23 20.63 -0.94 -18.53
C ILE A 23 21.93 -1.40 -19.20
N GLN A 24 21.85 -2.10 -20.34
CA GLN A 24 23.05 -2.50 -21.10
C GLN A 24 23.85 -1.30 -21.62
N LYS A 25 23.17 -0.23 -22.06
CA LYS A 25 23.82 1.00 -22.53
C LYS A 25 24.38 1.83 -21.38
N ASP A 26 23.72 1.78 -20.22
CA ASP A 26 24.10 2.52 -19.03
C ASP A 26 23.75 1.71 -17.76
N PRO A 27 24.72 0.96 -17.20
CA PRO A 27 24.49 0.09 -16.05
C PRO A 27 24.02 0.83 -14.79
N LEU A 28 24.34 2.13 -14.67
CA LEU A 28 24.02 2.95 -13.50
C LEU A 28 22.76 3.80 -13.73
N ILE A 29 22.00 3.55 -14.81
CA ILE A 29 20.79 4.33 -15.13
C ILE A 29 19.76 4.28 -14.00
N LEU A 30 19.69 3.15 -13.27
CA LEU A 30 18.75 2.97 -12.17
C LEU A 30 19.19 3.66 -10.88
N ASP A 31 20.49 3.84 -10.66
CA ASP A 31 21.03 4.50 -9.46
C ASP A 31 20.96 6.02 -9.55
N ARG A 32 20.88 6.54 -10.78
CA ARG A 32 20.75 7.98 -11.05
C ARG A 32 19.32 8.42 -11.31
N ILE A 33 18.33 7.56 -11.07
CA ILE A 33 16.93 7.89 -11.34
C ILE A 33 16.56 9.15 -10.55
N THR A 34 16.26 10.20 -11.30
CA THR A 34 15.58 11.38 -10.78
C THR A 34 14.10 11.28 -11.16
N SER A 35 13.21 11.76 -10.29
CA SER A 35 11.81 11.89 -10.70
C SER A 35 11.71 12.87 -11.87
N LEU A 36 11.04 12.43 -12.94
CA LEU A 36 10.70 13.27 -14.09
C LEU A 36 9.22 13.65 -14.14
N THR A 37 8.40 13.22 -13.18
CA THR A 37 6.98 13.56 -13.13
C THR A 37 6.69 14.68 -12.14
N PHE A 38 5.59 15.40 -12.37
CA PHE A 38 5.09 16.41 -11.44
C PHE A 38 4.76 15.82 -10.05
N PHE A 39 4.50 14.51 -9.98
CA PHE A 39 4.18 13.80 -8.75
C PHE A 39 5.40 13.17 -8.08
N HIS A 40 6.62 13.55 -8.46
CA HIS A 40 7.84 12.97 -7.89
C HIS A 40 7.96 11.44 -8.09
N GLU A 41 7.30 10.89 -9.12
CA GLU A 41 7.26 9.44 -9.36
C GLU A 41 8.54 8.96 -10.03
N THR A 42 9.00 7.78 -9.60
CA THR A 42 10.04 7.01 -10.28
C THR A 42 9.43 6.05 -11.32
N PRO A 43 10.23 5.49 -12.24
CA PRO A 43 9.77 4.44 -13.15
C PRO A 43 9.11 3.25 -12.43
N LEU A 44 9.54 2.93 -11.20
CA LEU A 44 8.90 1.88 -10.39
C LEU A 44 7.47 2.27 -9.99
N HIS A 45 7.24 3.52 -9.54
CA HIS A 45 5.89 3.99 -9.23
C HIS A 45 4.96 3.87 -10.44
N VAL A 46 5.44 4.29 -11.62
CA VAL A 46 4.66 4.22 -12.87
C VAL A 46 4.33 2.79 -13.25
N ALA A 47 5.31 1.89 -13.21
CA ALA A 47 5.11 0.47 -13.51
C ALA A 47 4.12 -0.18 -12.54
N VAL A 48 4.24 0.13 -11.25
CA VAL A 48 3.33 -0.36 -10.20
C VAL A 48 1.92 0.18 -10.41
N LEU A 49 1.73 1.47 -10.68
CA LEU A 49 0.42 2.07 -10.95
C LEU A 49 -0.31 1.44 -12.14
N ARG A 50 0.45 0.91 -13.10
CA ARG A 50 -0.06 0.26 -14.31
C ARG A 50 -0.16 -1.27 -14.20
N GLY A 51 0.32 -1.85 -13.10
CA GLY A 51 0.26 -3.30 -12.88
C GLY A 51 1.27 -4.10 -13.69
N HIS A 52 2.37 -3.49 -14.15
CA HIS A 52 3.38 -4.16 -14.99
C HIS A 52 4.31 -5.05 -14.16
N LEU A 53 3.80 -6.21 -13.73
CA LEU A 53 4.47 -7.13 -12.82
C LEU A 53 5.91 -7.50 -13.25
N GLU A 54 6.10 -7.93 -14.49
CA GLU A 54 7.42 -8.37 -14.97
C GLU A 54 8.42 -7.21 -15.07
N PHE A 55 7.93 -6.00 -15.37
CA PHE A 55 8.74 -4.79 -15.37
C PHE A 55 9.14 -4.39 -13.95
N THR A 56 8.20 -4.45 -13.01
CA THR A 56 8.45 -4.23 -11.58
C THR A 56 9.50 -5.21 -11.05
N ARG A 57 9.36 -6.51 -11.33
CA ARG A 57 10.34 -7.54 -10.96
C ARG A 57 11.71 -7.24 -11.55
N ALA A 58 11.76 -6.86 -12.83
CA ALA A 58 13.02 -6.54 -13.50
C ALA A 58 13.71 -5.32 -12.85
N LEU A 59 12.97 -4.25 -12.53
CA LEU A 59 13.53 -3.10 -11.81
C LEU A 59 14.06 -3.50 -10.43
N LEU A 60 13.26 -4.18 -9.62
CA LEU A 60 13.63 -4.59 -8.25
C LEU A 60 14.81 -5.57 -8.23
N SER A 61 14.93 -6.43 -9.24
CA SER A 61 16.06 -7.35 -9.36
C SER A 61 17.38 -6.65 -9.64
N HIS A 62 17.35 -5.50 -10.31
CA HIS A 62 18.56 -4.72 -10.60
C HIS A 62 18.86 -3.70 -9.49
N ASN A 63 17.84 -3.02 -8.98
CA ASN A 63 17.98 -2.11 -7.86
C ASN A 63 16.78 -2.25 -6.90
N PRO A 64 16.91 -3.03 -5.82
CA PRO A 64 15.85 -3.23 -4.84
C PRO A 64 15.55 -1.97 -4.01
N GLN A 65 16.52 -1.05 -3.90
CA GLN A 65 16.36 0.18 -3.10
C GLN A 65 15.30 1.12 -3.66
N LEU A 66 14.95 0.97 -4.94
CA LEU A 66 13.84 1.68 -5.57
C LEU A 66 12.50 1.47 -4.84
N ALA A 67 12.34 0.38 -4.08
CA ALA A 67 11.16 0.13 -3.27
C ALA A 67 11.00 1.10 -2.08
N THR A 68 12.07 1.79 -1.66
CA THR A 68 12.10 2.62 -0.44
C THR A 68 12.74 3.99 -0.57
N GLU A 69 13.70 4.18 -1.48
CA GLU A 69 14.51 5.41 -1.55
C GLU A 69 13.79 6.62 -2.14
N SER A 70 12.63 6.43 -2.75
CA SER A 70 11.87 7.52 -3.33
C SER A 70 10.40 7.33 -3.00
N ALA A 71 9.84 8.32 -2.32
CA ALA A 71 8.42 8.49 -2.16
C ALA A 71 7.91 9.51 -3.18
N ASP A 72 6.69 9.32 -3.66
CA ASP A 72 6.05 10.30 -4.54
C ASP A 72 5.72 11.62 -3.82
N SER A 73 5.10 12.57 -4.50
CA SER A 73 4.78 13.89 -3.97
C SER A 73 3.78 13.85 -2.82
N LEU A 74 3.12 12.72 -2.58
CA LEU A 74 2.23 12.46 -1.45
C LEU A 74 2.91 11.61 -0.36
N GLY A 75 4.21 11.36 -0.45
CA GLY A 75 4.94 10.52 0.51
C GLY A 75 4.67 9.04 0.34
N ARG A 76 4.04 8.62 -0.77
CA ARG A 76 3.68 7.22 -0.99
C ARG A 76 4.87 6.46 -1.60
N LEU A 77 5.26 5.39 -0.93
CA LEU A 77 6.11 4.35 -1.51
C LEU A 77 5.36 3.52 -2.56
N PRO A 78 6.07 2.79 -3.45
CA PRO A 78 5.44 1.88 -4.42
C PRO A 78 4.47 0.87 -3.78
N LEU A 79 4.72 0.42 -2.55
CA LEU A 79 3.82 -0.50 -1.85
C LEU A 79 2.43 0.12 -1.57
N HIS A 80 2.34 1.42 -1.26
CA HIS A 80 1.06 2.11 -1.12
C HIS A 80 0.28 2.12 -2.44
N LEU A 81 0.99 2.33 -3.56
CA LEU A 81 0.36 2.36 -4.88
C LEU A 81 -0.12 0.97 -5.32
N ALA A 82 0.69 -0.06 -5.08
CA ALA A 82 0.32 -1.45 -5.35
C ALA A 82 -0.91 -1.86 -4.53
N ALA A 83 -0.94 -1.48 -3.25
CA ALA A 83 -2.06 -1.68 -2.35
C ALA A 83 -3.32 -0.95 -2.82
N ALA A 84 -3.20 0.34 -3.17
CA ALA A 84 -4.29 1.17 -3.71
C ALA A 84 -4.92 0.58 -4.98
N LYS A 85 -4.10 -0.04 -5.84
CA LYS A 85 -4.53 -0.64 -7.11
C LYS A 85 -4.94 -2.10 -7.01
N GLY A 86 -4.74 -2.74 -5.85
CA GLY A 86 -5.08 -4.15 -5.64
C GLY A 86 -4.17 -5.12 -6.40
N HIS A 87 -2.93 -4.74 -6.74
CA HIS A 87 -2.00 -5.58 -7.49
C HIS A 87 -1.27 -6.58 -6.56
N LEU A 88 -1.95 -7.67 -6.19
CA LEU A 88 -1.49 -8.64 -5.20
C LEU A 88 -0.07 -9.18 -5.43
N GLU A 89 0.27 -9.59 -6.65
CA GLU A 89 1.60 -10.15 -6.93
C GLU A 89 2.70 -9.09 -6.80
N ILE A 90 2.42 -7.85 -7.18
CA ILE A 90 3.34 -6.72 -6.98
C ILE A 90 3.49 -6.40 -5.48
N VAL A 91 2.38 -6.45 -4.72
CA VAL A 91 2.42 -6.29 -3.26
C VAL A 91 3.35 -7.34 -2.64
N ARG A 92 3.20 -8.61 -3.00
CA ARG A 92 4.06 -9.71 -2.51
C ARG A 92 5.53 -9.50 -2.84
N ASP A 93 5.83 -9.09 -4.07
CA ASP A 93 7.22 -8.85 -4.49
C ASP A 93 7.83 -7.65 -3.75
N LEU A 94 7.09 -6.57 -3.56
CA LEU A 94 7.54 -5.39 -2.81
C LEU A 94 7.75 -5.70 -1.32
N ILE A 95 6.85 -6.46 -0.68
CA ILE A 95 7.00 -6.91 0.71
C ILE A 95 8.23 -7.80 0.85
N ARG A 96 8.46 -8.72 -0.10
CA ARG A 96 9.64 -9.61 -0.08
C ARG A 96 10.95 -8.82 -0.12
N VAL A 97 11.00 -7.75 -0.92
CA VAL A 97 12.19 -6.90 -1.05
C VAL A 97 12.35 -5.97 0.16
N CYS A 98 11.26 -5.40 0.66
CA CYS A 98 11.27 -4.52 1.82
C CYS A 98 10.05 -4.74 2.73
N PRO A 99 10.16 -5.64 3.73
CA PRO A 99 9.07 -5.89 4.67
C PRO A 99 8.67 -4.64 5.48
N GLY A 100 9.66 -3.81 5.82
CA GLY A 100 9.46 -2.58 6.60
C GLY A 100 8.56 -1.55 5.91
N ALA A 101 8.41 -1.61 4.58
CA ALA A 101 7.52 -0.72 3.84
C ALA A 101 6.03 -0.87 4.25
N CYS A 102 5.64 -2.00 4.89
CA CYS A 102 4.27 -2.19 5.40
C CYS A 102 3.89 -1.20 6.52
N LEU A 103 4.89 -0.65 7.23
CA LEU A 103 4.70 0.30 8.33
C LEU A 103 5.00 1.75 7.91
N ALA A 104 5.43 1.96 6.66
CA ALA A 104 5.67 3.31 6.14
C ALA A 104 4.36 4.11 6.11
N ARG A 105 4.47 5.42 6.33
CA ARG A 105 3.35 6.36 6.34
C ARG A 105 3.51 7.35 5.22
N ASP A 106 2.46 7.56 4.45
CA ASP A 106 2.38 8.66 3.51
C ASP A 106 2.10 10.00 4.24
N LYS A 107 1.92 11.09 3.48
CA LYS A 107 1.71 12.43 4.05
C LYS A 107 0.41 12.59 4.82
N ASP A 108 -0.57 11.71 4.61
CA ASP A 108 -1.84 11.68 5.35
C ASP A 108 -1.75 10.69 6.55
N GLY A 109 -0.54 10.23 6.86
CA GLY A 109 -0.28 9.25 7.91
C GLY A 109 -0.71 7.83 7.55
N MET A 110 -1.19 7.57 6.33
CA MET A 110 -1.72 6.27 5.93
C MET A 110 -0.61 5.27 5.63
N THR A 111 -0.78 4.04 6.11
CA THR A 111 0.07 2.89 5.71
C THR A 111 -0.49 2.22 4.45
N PRO A 112 0.26 1.32 3.78
CA PRO A 112 -0.27 0.59 2.63
C PRO A 112 -1.56 -0.18 2.94
N LEU A 113 -1.71 -0.71 4.17
CA LEU A 113 -2.94 -1.38 4.60
C LEU A 113 -4.13 -0.41 4.69
N HIS A 114 -3.93 0.78 5.28
CA HIS A 114 -4.96 1.82 5.30
C HIS A 114 -5.36 2.22 3.87
N VAL A 115 -4.37 2.44 3.00
CA VAL A 115 -4.61 2.78 1.60
C VAL A 115 -5.39 1.68 0.87
N ALA A 116 -5.07 0.40 1.09
CA ALA A 116 -5.83 -0.72 0.53
C ALA A 116 -7.31 -0.65 0.92
N VAL A 117 -7.60 -0.42 2.21
CA VAL A 117 -8.98 -0.35 2.72
C VAL A 117 -9.71 0.86 2.16
N VAL A 118 -9.12 2.06 2.22
CA VAL A 118 -9.69 3.32 1.75
C VAL A 118 -9.98 3.29 0.25
N LYS A 119 -9.14 2.62 -0.55
CA LYS A 119 -9.32 2.50 -2.00
C LYS A 119 -10.20 1.31 -2.41
N GLY A 120 -10.74 0.55 -1.46
CA GLY A 120 -11.58 -0.61 -1.76
C GLY A 120 -10.80 -1.71 -2.49
N ALA A 121 -9.53 -1.90 -2.16
CA ALA A 121 -8.71 -2.93 -2.76
C ALA A 121 -9.26 -4.33 -2.45
N ARG A 122 -8.87 -5.29 -3.29
CA ARG A 122 -9.22 -6.69 -3.14
C ARG A 122 -8.86 -7.24 -1.75
N VAL A 123 -9.74 -8.06 -1.19
CA VAL A 123 -9.57 -8.66 0.15
C VAL A 123 -8.29 -9.48 0.28
N GLU A 124 -7.79 -10.07 -0.80
CA GLU A 124 -6.55 -10.83 -0.78
C GLU A 124 -5.33 -9.92 -0.54
N VAL A 125 -5.38 -8.65 -0.98
CA VAL A 125 -4.32 -7.67 -0.69
C VAL A 125 -4.36 -7.24 0.76
N VAL A 126 -5.57 -7.00 1.30
CA VAL A 126 -5.77 -6.73 2.73
C VAL A 126 -5.22 -7.89 3.56
N SER A 127 -5.58 -9.13 3.20
CA SER A 127 -5.11 -10.35 3.87
C SER A 127 -3.59 -10.47 3.83
N GLU A 128 -2.97 -10.25 2.67
CA GLU A 128 -1.52 -10.35 2.49
C GLU A 128 -0.77 -9.31 3.33
N LEU A 129 -1.22 -8.05 3.33
CA LEU A 129 -0.63 -6.97 4.11
C LEU A 129 -0.78 -7.23 5.61
N THR A 130 -1.94 -7.70 6.05
CA THR A 130 -2.21 -8.04 7.45
C THR A 130 -1.37 -9.21 7.92
N ARG A 131 -1.28 -10.31 7.17
CA ARG A 131 -0.44 -11.45 7.53
C ARG A 131 1.04 -11.10 7.53
N SER A 132 1.48 -10.29 6.57
CA SER A 132 2.88 -9.87 6.46
C SER A 132 3.28 -8.88 7.55
N SER A 133 2.35 -8.06 8.02
CA SER A 133 2.59 -7.08 9.06
C SER A 133 1.36 -6.84 9.94
N PRO A 134 1.07 -7.74 10.90
CA PRO A 134 -0.09 -7.62 11.79
C PRO A 134 -0.06 -6.33 12.61
N GLU A 135 1.14 -5.85 12.96
CA GLU A 135 1.36 -4.60 13.69
C GLU A 135 0.80 -3.37 12.96
N SER A 136 0.71 -3.42 11.63
CA SER A 136 0.14 -2.32 10.84
C SER A 136 -1.34 -2.03 11.14
N THR A 137 -2.07 -3.01 11.69
CA THR A 137 -3.48 -2.88 12.07
C THR A 137 -3.70 -2.02 13.32
N ARG A 138 -2.65 -1.86 14.13
CA ARG A 138 -2.65 -1.07 15.38
C ARG A 138 -2.24 0.39 15.15
N LEU A 139 -1.69 0.70 13.97
CA LEU A 139 -1.26 2.03 13.63
C LEU A 139 -2.47 2.95 13.43
N ARG A 140 -2.38 4.15 14.00
CA ARG A 140 -3.39 5.21 13.85
C ARG A 140 -2.97 6.18 12.76
N VAL A 141 -3.86 6.53 11.84
CA VAL A 141 -3.64 7.60 10.84
C VAL A 141 -4.01 8.97 11.44
N ASP A 142 -3.95 10.02 10.63
CA ASP A 142 -4.41 11.36 11.02
C ASP A 142 -5.87 11.32 11.50
N GLY A 143 -6.17 12.00 12.61
CA GLY A 143 -7.46 11.90 13.31
C GLY A 143 -7.58 10.68 14.23
N GLY A 144 -6.51 9.91 14.39
CA GLY A 144 -6.46 8.83 15.39
C GLY A 144 -7.12 7.52 14.96
N GLU A 145 -7.52 7.42 13.69
CA GLU A 145 -8.25 6.27 13.18
C GLU A 145 -7.34 5.06 12.97
N THR A 146 -7.79 3.88 13.40
CA THR A 146 -7.18 2.60 12.99
C THR A 146 -7.75 2.13 11.65
N VAL A 147 -7.11 1.14 11.03
CA VAL A 147 -7.64 0.52 9.79
C VAL A 147 -9.08 0.01 9.93
N HIS A 148 -9.50 -0.41 11.13
CA HIS A 148 -10.86 -0.85 11.40
C HIS A 148 -11.86 0.32 11.32
N HIS A 149 -11.49 1.50 11.80
CA HIS A 149 -12.28 2.73 11.61
C HIS A 149 -12.42 3.03 10.11
N SER A 150 -11.31 2.95 9.36
CA SER A 150 -11.33 3.14 7.91
C SER A 150 -12.26 2.13 7.22
N CYS A 151 -12.30 0.87 7.65
CA CYS A 151 -13.22 -0.11 7.08
C CYS A 151 -14.68 0.31 7.23
N VAL A 152 -15.08 0.82 8.40
CA VAL A 152 -16.45 1.28 8.62
C VAL A 152 -16.72 2.60 7.89
N ARG A 153 -15.82 3.59 8.01
CA ARG A 153 -15.96 4.91 7.37
C ARG A 153 -16.12 4.82 5.85
N TYR A 154 -15.40 3.89 5.23
CA TYR A 154 -15.43 3.69 3.78
C TYR A 154 -16.33 2.53 3.33
N ASN A 155 -17.18 2.01 4.23
CA ASN A 155 -18.12 0.90 3.96
C ASN A 155 -17.45 -0.35 3.37
N ASN A 156 -16.22 -0.64 3.78
CA ASN A 156 -15.47 -1.82 3.36
C ASN A 156 -15.59 -2.93 4.41
N LEU A 157 -16.81 -3.44 4.60
CA LEU A 157 -17.13 -4.44 5.63
C LEU A 157 -16.50 -5.80 5.34
N GLU A 158 -16.23 -6.13 4.07
CA GLU A 158 -15.50 -7.35 3.71
C GLU A 158 -14.05 -7.30 4.18
N ALA A 159 -13.37 -6.16 4.02
CA ALA A 159 -12.04 -5.97 4.60
C ALA A 159 -12.08 -6.04 6.13
N LEU A 160 -13.12 -5.48 6.78
CA LEU A 160 -13.30 -5.58 8.23
C LEU A 160 -13.37 -7.04 8.70
N LYS A 161 -14.19 -7.87 8.03
CA LYS A 161 -14.32 -9.30 8.34
C LYS A 161 -12.96 -10.01 8.23
N VAL A 162 -12.27 -9.79 7.11
CA VAL A 162 -10.94 -10.37 6.90
C VAL A 162 -9.94 -9.95 7.96
N LEU A 163 -9.93 -8.67 8.35
CA LEU A 163 -9.02 -8.19 9.40
C LEU A 163 -9.29 -8.85 10.75
N VAL A 164 -10.56 -9.07 11.09
CA VAL A 164 -10.96 -9.76 12.32
C VAL A 164 -10.60 -11.26 12.26
N ASP A 165 -10.80 -11.91 11.11
CA ASP A 165 -10.53 -13.33 10.92
C ASP A 165 -9.01 -13.65 10.86
N GLU A 166 -8.23 -12.79 10.21
CA GLU A 166 -6.78 -12.97 10.00
C GLU A 166 -5.91 -12.58 11.20
N LEU A 167 -6.49 -11.91 12.19
CA LEU A 167 -5.87 -11.66 13.47
C LEU A 167 -6.44 -12.62 14.52
N PRO A 168 -6.23 -13.96 14.46
CA PRO A 168 -6.64 -14.82 15.56
C PRO A 168 -5.70 -14.55 16.73
N VAL A 169 -6.12 -13.73 17.69
CA VAL A 169 -5.36 -13.47 18.91
C VAL A 169 -6.21 -13.84 20.11
N GLY A 170 -5.57 -14.42 21.14
CA GLY A 170 -6.19 -14.67 22.44
C GLY A 170 -7.03 -13.48 22.87
N GLU A 171 -8.21 -13.77 23.40
CA GLU A 171 -9.46 -13.00 23.45
C GLU A 171 -9.38 -11.48 23.76
N ASN A 172 -8.25 -10.93 24.18
CA ASN A 172 -8.12 -9.56 24.68
C ASN A 172 -7.57 -8.53 23.67
N ASP A 173 -6.75 -8.91 22.70
CA ASP A 173 -6.08 -7.92 21.82
C ASP A 173 -6.98 -7.40 20.69
N ASN A 174 -7.81 -8.24 20.10
CA ASN A 174 -8.76 -7.82 19.05
C ASN A 174 -9.89 -6.95 19.61
N ILE A 175 -10.42 -7.30 20.79
CA ILE A 175 -11.46 -6.51 21.46
C ILE A 175 -10.94 -5.10 21.75
N ASN A 176 -9.65 -4.96 22.08
CA ASN A 176 -9.02 -3.65 22.28
C ASN A 176 -8.92 -2.83 20.99
N LEU A 177 -8.74 -3.46 19.83
CA LEU A 177 -8.65 -2.76 18.54
C LEU A 177 -10.02 -2.32 18.00
N LEU A 178 -11.07 -3.12 18.19
CA LEU A 178 -12.45 -2.74 17.84
C LEU A 178 -13.00 -1.64 18.77
N ASN A 179 -12.54 -1.62 20.03
CA ASN A 179 -12.87 -0.58 21.00
C ASN A 179 -11.90 0.61 20.99
N ALA A 180 -10.90 0.61 20.11
CA ALA A 180 -10.01 1.75 19.94
C ALA A 180 -10.83 3.00 19.61
N ARG A 181 -10.40 4.14 20.13
CA ARG A 181 -11.05 5.43 19.89
C ARG A 181 -10.22 6.29 18.95
N ASP A 182 -10.88 6.93 18.00
CA ASP A 182 -10.31 8.04 17.24
C ASP A 182 -10.12 9.28 18.13
N ASP A 183 -9.60 10.36 17.57
CA ASP A 183 -9.33 11.59 18.33
C ASP A 183 -10.61 12.32 18.77
N ASP A 184 -11.75 12.01 18.15
CA ASP A 184 -13.08 12.48 18.55
C ASP A 184 -13.73 11.59 19.64
N GLY A 185 -13.06 10.49 20.01
CA GLY A 185 -13.55 9.53 21.01
C GLY A 185 -14.50 8.47 20.46
N ASN A 186 -14.71 8.40 19.13
CA ASN A 186 -15.56 7.42 18.49
C ASN A 186 -14.84 6.08 18.34
N THR A 187 -15.58 5.00 18.55
CA THR A 187 -15.17 3.65 18.13
C THR A 187 -15.79 3.33 16.78
N ILE A 188 -15.39 2.19 16.20
CA ILE A 188 -15.98 1.72 14.93
C ILE A 188 -17.51 1.57 14.99
N PHE A 189 -18.09 1.27 16.15
CA PHE A 189 -19.54 1.16 16.33
C PHE A 189 -20.25 2.51 16.37
N HIS A 190 -19.61 3.53 16.94
CA HIS A 190 -20.10 4.91 16.87
C HIS A 190 -20.15 5.36 15.39
N LEU A 191 -19.08 5.09 14.64
CA LEU A 191 -19.03 5.38 13.20
C LEU A 191 -20.05 4.57 12.40
N ALA A 192 -20.26 3.29 12.70
CA ALA A 192 -21.25 2.45 12.02
C ALA A 192 -22.67 3.01 12.17
N THR A 193 -23.00 3.50 13.37
CA THR A 193 -24.28 4.14 13.67
C THR A 193 -24.43 5.46 12.91
N LEU A 194 -23.39 6.30 12.92
CA LEU A 194 -23.36 7.60 12.23
C LEU A 194 -23.57 7.45 10.72
N HIS A 195 -22.91 6.46 10.12
CA HIS A 195 -22.93 6.23 8.67
C HIS A 195 -24.06 5.28 8.22
N LYS A 196 -24.95 4.87 9.14
CA LYS A 196 -26.10 3.97 8.89
C LYS A 196 -25.72 2.59 8.35
N HIS A 197 -24.55 2.07 8.74
CA HIS A 197 -24.14 0.70 8.42
C HIS A 197 -24.86 -0.29 9.34
N LEU A 198 -26.05 -0.73 8.93
CA LEU A 198 -26.90 -1.67 9.68
C LEU A 198 -26.31 -3.09 9.78
N GLU A 199 -25.28 -3.40 8.99
CA GLU A 199 -24.69 -4.73 8.87
C GLU A 199 -23.45 -4.95 9.74
N VAL A 200 -22.94 -3.93 10.45
CA VAL A 200 -21.91 -4.15 11.46
C VAL A 200 -22.59 -4.87 12.64
N PRO A 201 -22.44 -6.19 12.81
CA PRO A 201 -23.14 -6.95 13.84
C PRO A 201 -22.83 -6.36 15.21
N SER A 202 -23.87 -6.14 16.00
CA SER A 202 -23.78 -5.74 17.42
C SER A 202 -23.18 -6.84 18.34
N LYS A 203 -22.60 -7.89 17.74
CA LYS A 203 -22.08 -9.10 18.39
C LYS A 203 -20.63 -9.43 18.00
N PHE A 204 -19.87 -8.46 17.51
CA PHE A 204 -18.41 -8.55 17.58
C PHE A 204 -17.93 -8.08 18.95
#